data_AF-F5YX91-F1
#
_entry.id   AF-F5YX91-F1
#
_cell.length_a   1.000
_cell.length_b   1.000
_cell.length_c   1.000
_cell.angle_alpha   90.00
_cell.angle_beta   90.00
_cell.angle_gamma   90.00
#
_symmetry.space_group_name_H-M   'P 1'
#
loop_
_entity.id
_entity.type
_entity.pdbx_description
1 polymer ?
#
loop_
_entity_poly.entity_id
_entity_poly.type
_entity_poly.pdbx_seq_one_letter_code
_entity_poly.pdbx_strand_id
1 'polypeptide(L)'
;MRDWAEEKWADWEMQRYLKFHPSVAPDPATKEREDAFYQHAHAVGELYKSIEDAEIEAAAGTTKADRRHWRGEAQASKAASKRALPLLITTFENEIKDQSVADAITSASTVIESLAAHLKYAVPRAIHPHDALEDLHSAMLTQANP
;
A
#
# COMPACT_ATOMS: atom_id res chain seq x y z
N MET A 1 -37.15 -3.83 -16.42
CA MET A 1 -35.95 -4.63 -16.69
C MET A 1 -34.82 -3.61 -16.82
N ARG A 2 -33.90 -3.52 -15.85
CA ARG A 2 -32.66 -2.76 -16.05
C ARG A 2 -31.83 -3.52 -17.08
N ASP A 3 -31.18 -2.81 -17.99
CA ASP A 3 -30.42 -3.44 -19.06
C ASP A 3 -29.25 -4.22 -18.45
N TRP A 4 -29.12 -5.50 -18.78
CA TRP A 4 -28.04 -6.37 -18.28
C TRP A 4 -26.63 -5.77 -18.54
N ALA A 5 -26.50 -4.98 -19.61
CA ALA A 5 -25.30 -4.24 -19.94
C ALA A 5 -25.00 -3.09 -18.96
N GLU A 6 -26.02 -2.38 -18.46
CA GLU A 6 -25.86 -1.31 -17.45
C GLU A 6 -25.45 -1.90 -16.10
N GLU A 7 -26.02 -3.05 -15.72
CA GLU A 7 -25.68 -3.76 -14.49
C GLU A 7 -24.22 -4.27 -14.51
N LYS A 8 -23.79 -4.85 -15.63
CA LYS A 8 -22.39 -5.30 -15.81
C LYS A 8 -21.38 -4.17 -15.87
N TRP A 9 -21.76 -3.03 -16.45
CA TRP A 9 -20.92 -1.84 -16.46
C TRP A 9 -20.75 -1.26 -15.05
N ALA A 10 -21.84 -1.17 -14.29
CA ALA A 10 -21.81 -0.70 -12.90
C ALA A 10 -20.99 -1.64 -12.00
N ASP A 11 -21.11 -2.95 -12.16
CA ASP A 11 -20.28 -3.95 -11.46
C ASP A 11 -18.78 -3.74 -11.76
N TRP A 12 -18.43 -3.53 -13.04
CA TRP A 12 -17.04 -3.31 -13.45
C TRP A 12 -16.47 -1.99 -12.92
N GLU A 13 -17.25 -0.91 -12.98
CA GLU A 13 -16.85 0.38 -12.40
C GLU A 13 -16.64 0.29 -10.89
N MET A 14 -17.54 -0.41 -10.19
CA MET A 14 -17.41 -0.66 -8.75
C MET A 14 -16.17 -1.48 -8.42
N GLN A 15 -15.90 -2.56 -9.15
CA GLN A 15 -14.69 -3.36 -8.95
C GLN A 15 -13.41 -2.55 -9.21
N ARG A 16 -13.43 -1.70 -10.25
CA ARG A 16 -12.31 -0.80 -10.55
C ARG A 16 -12.10 0.24 -9.46
N TYR A 17 -13.19 0.77 -8.90
CA TYR A 17 -13.14 1.72 -7.79
C TYR A 17 -12.56 1.07 -6.54
N LEU A 18 -13.11 -0.08 -6.14
CA LEU A 18 -12.70 -0.83 -4.94
C LEU A 18 -11.25 -1.29 -4.99
N LYS A 19 -10.69 -1.51 -6.19
CA LYS A 19 -9.25 -1.78 -6.35
C LYS A 19 -8.34 -0.73 -5.70
N PHE A 20 -8.79 0.53 -5.64
CA PHE A 20 -8.03 1.66 -5.11
C PHE A 20 -8.70 2.34 -3.90
N HIS A 21 -9.88 1.86 -3.50
CA HIS A 21 -10.73 2.38 -2.43
C HIS A 21 -11.44 1.20 -1.74
N PRO A 22 -10.68 0.34 -1.05
CA PRO A 22 -11.18 -0.95 -0.63
C PRO A 22 -12.11 -0.88 0.59
N SER A 23 -12.17 0.23 1.32
CA SER A 23 -12.97 0.32 2.54
C SER A 23 -14.45 0.13 2.24
N VAL A 24 -15.09 -0.78 2.97
CA VAL A 24 -16.56 -0.92 2.98
C VAL A 24 -17.17 -0.47 4.31
N ALA A 25 -16.47 0.40 5.05
CA ALA A 25 -16.94 0.93 6.32
C ALA A 25 -18.34 1.57 6.17
N PRO A 26 -19.27 1.29 7.11
CA PRO A 26 -20.64 1.81 7.03
C PRO A 26 -20.71 3.32 7.30
N ASP A 27 -19.78 3.86 8.10
CA ASP A 27 -19.65 5.30 8.31
C ASP A 27 -18.88 5.95 7.15
N PRO A 28 -19.47 6.92 6.42
CA PRO A 28 -18.80 7.55 5.28
C PRO A 28 -17.49 8.26 5.63
N ALA A 29 -17.39 8.84 6.83
CA ALA A 29 -16.18 9.55 7.24
C ALA A 29 -15.02 8.56 7.53
N THR A 30 -15.31 7.43 8.17
CA THR A 30 -14.32 6.35 8.33
C THR A 30 -13.92 5.76 6.99
N LYS A 31 -14.87 5.52 6.08
CA LYS A 31 -14.56 5.04 4.72
C LYS A 31 -13.57 5.96 4.00
N GLU A 32 -13.85 7.27 3.99
CA GLU A 32 -12.97 8.25 3.34
C GLU A 32 -11.57 8.27 3.95
N ARG A 33 -11.45 8.24 5.28
CA ARG A 33 -10.16 8.18 5.98
C ARG A 33 -9.38 6.90 5.65
N GLU A 34 -10.05 5.76 5.66
CA GLU A 34 -9.45 4.46 5.35
C GLU A 34 -8.99 4.37 3.90
N ASP A 35 -9.82 4.80 2.94
CA ASP A 35 -9.44 4.82 1.54
C ASP A 35 -8.27 5.78 1.26
N ALA A 36 -8.26 6.95 1.90
CA ALA A 36 -7.15 7.89 1.81
C ALA A 36 -5.86 7.31 2.42
N PHE A 37 -5.96 6.64 3.58
CA PHE A 37 -4.83 5.94 4.18
C PHE A 37 -4.32 4.81 3.26
N TYR A 38 -5.21 4.00 2.70
CA TYR A 38 -4.86 2.92 1.79
C TYR A 38 -4.10 3.44 0.56
N GLN A 39 -4.56 4.53 -0.04
CA GLN A 39 -3.87 5.15 -1.17
C GLN A 39 -2.48 5.64 -0.81
N HIS A 40 -2.32 6.24 0.38
CA HIS A 40 -1.02 6.66 0.86
C HIS A 40 -0.11 5.45 1.11
N ALA A 41 -0.62 4.41 1.77
CA ALA A 41 0.10 3.17 2.02
C ALA A 41 0.56 2.50 0.71
N HIS A 42 -0.34 2.41 -0.28
CA HIS A 42 -0.03 1.88 -1.60
C HIS A 42 1.05 2.70 -2.31
N ALA A 43 1.00 4.03 -2.24
CA ALA A 43 2.03 4.89 -2.82
C ALA A 43 3.40 4.67 -2.17
N VAL A 44 3.47 4.47 -0.84
CA VAL A 44 4.72 4.13 -0.16
C VAL A 44 5.19 2.71 -0.54
N GLY A 45 4.27 1.76 -0.71
CA GLY A 45 4.55 0.42 -1.21
C GLY A 45 5.16 0.42 -2.62
N GLU A 46 4.66 1.25 -3.54
CA GLU A 46 5.22 1.40 -4.88
C GLU A 46 6.63 2.01 -4.87
N LEU A 47 6.89 2.95 -3.96
CA LEU A 47 8.26 3.45 -3.75
C LEU A 47 9.19 2.33 -3.27
N TYR A 48 8.70 1.44 -2.39
CA TYR A 48 9.45 0.28 -1.95
C TYR A 48 9.74 -0.69 -3.10
N LYS A 49 8.73 -1.06 -3.88
CA LYS A 49 8.90 -1.90 -5.07
C LYS A 49 9.90 -1.31 -6.06
N SER A 50 9.86 0.00 -6.26
CA SER A 50 10.84 0.72 -7.10
C SER A 50 12.28 0.60 -6.58
N ILE A 51 12.48 0.45 -5.27
CA ILE A 51 13.81 0.18 -4.69
C ILE A 51 14.24 -1.24 -5.07
N GLU A 52 13.38 -2.23 -4.88
CA GLU A 52 13.69 -3.64 -5.17
C GLU A 52 14.00 -3.84 -6.65
N ASP A 53 13.14 -3.34 -7.53
CA ASP A 53 13.32 -3.44 -8.99
C ASP A 53 14.65 -2.80 -9.40
N ALA A 54 14.95 -1.60 -8.88
CA ALA A 54 16.21 -0.92 -9.16
C ALA A 54 17.44 -1.66 -8.59
N GLU A 55 17.32 -2.32 -7.44
CA GLU A 55 18.41 -3.14 -6.88
C GLU A 55 18.66 -4.41 -7.70
N ILE A 56 17.60 -5.06 -8.19
CA ILE A 56 17.66 -6.21 -9.09
C ILE A 56 18.32 -5.82 -10.40
N GLU A 57 17.87 -4.73 -11.03
CA GLU A 57 18.43 -4.20 -12.27
C GLU A 57 19.88 -3.74 -12.11
N ALA A 58 20.23 -3.16 -10.96
CA ALA A 58 21.63 -2.82 -10.64
C ALA A 58 22.54 -4.04 -10.49
N ALA A 59 22.00 -5.19 -10.07
CA ALA A 59 22.73 -6.45 -9.97
C ALA A 59 22.86 -7.15 -11.33
N ALA A 60 21.80 -7.14 -12.15
CA ALA A 60 21.75 -7.74 -13.47
C ALA A 60 22.44 -6.90 -14.57
N GLY A 61 22.58 -5.59 -14.35
CA GLY A 61 23.05 -4.64 -15.36
C GLY A 61 24.40 -5.00 -15.97
N THR A 62 24.47 -4.97 -17.30
CA THR A 62 25.62 -5.44 -18.09
C THR A 62 26.77 -4.43 -18.09
N THR A 63 26.47 -3.13 -18.16
CA THR A 63 27.51 -2.07 -18.16
C THR A 63 27.68 -1.39 -16.79
N LYS A 64 28.84 -0.74 -16.59
CA LYS A 64 29.08 0.09 -15.41
C LYS A 64 28.12 1.29 -15.34
N ALA A 65 27.69 1.81 -16.49
CA ALA A 65 26.76 2.93 -16.56
C ALA A 65 25.37 2.53 -16.08
N ASP A 66 24.86 1.39 -16.54
CA ASP A 66 23.54 0.86 -16.13
C ASP A 66 23.48 0.61 -14.63
N ARG A 67 24.49 -0.10 -14.09
CA ARG A 67 24.57 -0.35 -12.65
C ARG A 67 24.63 0.94 -11.83
N ARG A 68 25.26 1.99 -12.36
CA ARG A 68 25.31 3.31 -11.70
C ARG A 68 23.95 4.00 -11.74
N HIS A 69 23.26 3.96 -12.88
CA HIS A 69 21.93 4.53 -13.04
C HIS A 69 20.94 3.91 -12.06
N TRP A 70 20.81 2.58 -12.06
CA TRP A 70 19.87 1.86 -11.20
C TRP A 70 20.16 2.02 -9.71
N ARG A 71 21.45 2.07 -9.31
CA ARG A 71 21.79 2.45 -7.93
C ARG A 71 21.34 3.87 -7.57
N GLY A 72 21.37 4.79 -8.53
CA GLY A 72 20.85 6.15 -8.37
C GLY A 72 19.34 6.15 -8.15
N GLU A 73 18.60 5.40 -8.96
CA GLU A 73 17.14 5.22 -8.82
C GLU A 73 16.78 4.63 -7.45
N ALA A 74 17.46 3.54 -7.04
CA ALA A 74 17.25 2.93 -5.72
C ALA A 74 17.51 3.93 -4.58
N GLN A 75 18.53 4.78 -4.68
CA GLN A 75 18.82 5.81 -3.68
C GLN A 75 17.74 6.91 -3.65
N ALA A 76 17.27 7.35 -4.81
CA ALA A 76 16.20 8.35 -4.92
C ALA A 76 14.90 7.82 -4.30
N SER A 77 14.51 6.58 -4.63
CA SER A 77 13.33 5.92 -4.07
C SER A 77 13.46 5.71 -2.56
N LYS A 78 14.63 5.27 -2.05
CA LYS A 78 14.89 5.20 -0.59
C LYS A 78 14.71 6.55 0.10
N ALA A 79 15.17 7.64 -0.51
CA ALA A 79 15.00 8.98 0.05
C ALA A 79 13.53 9.45 0.01
N ALA A 80 12.76 9.05 -1.00
CA ALA A 80 11.32 9.29 -1.05
C ALA A 80 10.59 8.50 0.04
N SER A 81 10.83 7.19 0.16
CA SER A 81 10.20 6.34 1.18
C SER A 81 10.51 6.82 2.60
N LYS A 82 11.75 7.25 2.87
CA LYS A 82 12.14 7.83 4.18
C LYS A 82 11.39 9.11 4.54
N ARG A 83 10.92 9.87 3.55
CA ARG A 83 10.09 11.06 3.76
C ARG A 83 8.62 10.72 3.91
N ALA A 84 8.14 9.73 3.16
CA ALA A 84 6.73 9.35 3.15
C ALA A 84 6.32 8.50 4.36
N LEU A 85 7.16 7.56 4.80
CA LEU A 85 6.83 6.65 5.91
C LEU A 85 6.45 7.38 7.22
N PRO A 86 7.17 8.42 7.69
CA PRO A 86 6.75 9.16 8.88
C PRO A 86 5.37 9.82 8.74
N LEU A 87 5.02 10.28 7.53
CA LEU A 87 3.71 10.85 7.25
C LEU A 87 2.63 9.77 7.32
N LEU A 88 2.89 8.59 6.75
CA LEU A 88 1.99 7.44 6.83
C LEU A 88 1.75 6.99 8.28
N ILE A 89 2.79 6.94 9.10
CA ILE A 89 2.70 6.65 10.54
C ILE A 89 1.80 7.69 11.23
N THR A 90 2.04 8.97 10.96
CA THR A 90 1.25 10.06 11.54
C THR A 90 -0.23 9.96 11.13
N THR A 91 -0.51 9.64 9.86
CA THR A 91 -1.88 9.41 9.38
C THR A 91 -2.52 8.23 10.08
N PHE A 92 -1.81 7.11 10.26
CA PHE A 92 -2.33 5.96 10.98
C PHE A 92 -2.70 6.31 12.43
N GLU A 93 -1.80 6.99 13.15
CA GLU A 93 -2.01 7.35 14.55
C GLU A 93 -3.19 8.31 14.74
N ASN A 94 -3.39 9.25 13.82
CA ASN A 94 -4.42 10.28 13.96
C ASN A 94 -5.79 9.87 13.37
N GLU A 95 -5.80 9.12 12.27
CA GLU A 95 -7.00 8.91 11.45
C GLU A 95 -7.53 7.48 11.47
N ILE A 96 -6.71 6.48 11.82
CA ILE A 96 -7.06 5.05 11.69
C ILE A 96 -7.10 4.34 13.05
N LYS A 97 -6.06 4.49 13.86
CA LYS A 97 -5.81 3.65 15.06
C LYS A 97 -6.99 3.55 16.03
N ASP A 98 -7.73 4.63 16.23
CA ASP A 98 -8.86 4.70 17.16
C ASP A 98 -10.22 4.89 16.45
N GLN A 99 -10.24 4.93 15.11
CA GLN A 99 -11.42 5.26 14.29
C GLN A 99 -11.90 4.11 13.38
N SER A 100 -11.06 3.09 13.22
CA SER A 100 -11.30 1.94 12.35
C SER A 100 -11.60 0.66 13.13
N VAL A 101 -12.03 -0.39 12.43
CA VAL A 101 -12.23 -1.72 13.02
C VAL A 101 -10.89 -2.41 13.31
N ALA A 102 -10.89 -3.34 14.27
CA ALA A 102 -9.67 -3.99 14.79
C ALA A 102 -8.80 -4.66 13.70
N ASP A 103 -9.42 -5.32 12.72
CA ASP A 103 -8.69 -5.99 11.64
C ASP A 103 -8.01 -4.98 10.72
N ALA A 104 -8.69 -3.90 10.36
CA ALA A 104 -8.11 -2.81 9.56
C ALA A 104 -6.95 -2.13 10.30
N ILE A 105 -7.08 -1.91 11.61
CA ILE A 105 -6.00 -1.35 12.45
C ILE A 105 -4.79 -2.30 12.46
N THR A 106 -5.02 -3.60 12.64
CA THR A 106 -3.97 -4.62 12.72
C THR A 106 -3.21 -4.75 11.39
N SER A 107 -3.94 -4.84 10.28
CA SER A 107 -3.31 -4.89 8.94
C SER A 107 -2.59 -3.58 8.61
N ALA A 108 -3.14 -2.42 8.97
CA ALA A 108 -2.47 -1.13 8.77
C ALA A 108 -1.17 -1.01 9.57
N SER A 109 -1.15 -1.48 10.83
CA SER A 109 0.08 -1.56 11.63
C SER A 109 1.10 -2.49 10.99
N THR A 110 0.66 -3.65 10.49
CA THR A 110 1.53 -4.61 9.80
C THR A 110 2.19 -4.00 8.56
N VAL A 111 1.46 -3.22 7.76
CA VAL A 111 2.03 -2.49 6.61
C VAL A 111 3.12 -1.52 7.06
N ILE A 112 2.87 -0.73 8.10
CA ILE A 112 3.85 0.23 8.63
C ILE A 112 5.10 -0.48 9.15
N GLU A 113 4.93 -1.55 9.93
CA GLU A 113 6.03 -2.34 10.48
C GLU A 113 6.85 -3.00 9.37
N SER A 114 6.18 -3.56 8.36
CA SER A 114 6.81 -4.15 7.18
C SER A 114 7.65 -3.13 6.42
N LEU A 115 7.08 -1.96 6.10
CA LEU A 115 7.77 -0.88 5.40
C LEU A 115 8.96 -0.36 6.22
N ALA A 116 8.79 -0.17 7.52
CA ALA A 116 9.85 0.29 8.42
C ALA A 116 11.00 -0.72 8.51
N ALA A 117 10.68 -2.01 8.59
CA ALA A 117 11.67 -3.08 8.65
C ALA A 117 12.50 -3.16 7.37
N HIS A 118 11.84 -3.18 6.21
CA HIS A 118 12.51 -3.33 4.91
C HIS A 118 13.28 -2.08 4.48
N LEU A 119 12.91 -0.88 4.97
CA LEU A 119 13.72 0.33 4.74
C LEU A 119 14.99 0.38 5.61
N LYS A 120 14.98 -0.26 6.78
CA LYS A 120 16.08 -0.20 7.75
C LYS A 120 17.05 -1.36 7.64
N TYR A 121 16.56 -2.54 7.27
CA TYR A 121 17.30 -3.79 7.31
C TYR A 121 17.05 -4.58 6.02
N ALA A 122 18.04 -5.38 5.59
CA ALA A 122 17.81 -6.42 4.58
C ALA A 122 17.18 -7.63 5.31
N VAL A 123 15.86 -7.64 5.50
CA VAL A 123 15.16 -8.63 6.34
C VAL A 123 14.52 -9.74 5.49
N PRO A 124 14.87 -11.02 5.70
CA PRO A 124 14.14 -12.15 5.13
C PRO A 124 12.94 -12.63 5.98
N ARG A 125 12.79 -12.10 7.19
CA ARG A 125 11.83 -12.57 8.22
C ARG A 125 10.61 -11.66 8.46
N ALA A 126 10.55 -10.51 7.81
CA ALA A 126 9.39 -9.62 7.89
C ALA A 126 8.46 -9.92 6.71
N ILE A 127 7.15 -9.76 6.90
CA ILE A 127 6.16 -9.87 5.83
C ILE A 127 6.53 -8.85 4.76
N HIS A 128 6.53 -9.25 3.49
CA HIS A 128 6.88 -8.36 2.39
C HIS A 128 5.85 -7.20 2.31
N PRO A 129 6.26 -5.95 2.01
CA PRO A 129 5.32 -4.82 1.99
C PRO A 129 4.15 -4.99 1.03
N HIS A 130 4.33 -5.73 -0.07
CA HIS A 130 3.25 -6.06 -1.00
C HIS A 130 2.19 -6.95 -0.35
N ASP A 131 2.61 -8.05 0.28
CA ASP A 131 1.72 -9.00 0.94
C ASP A 131 0.93 -8.31 2.07
N ALA A 132 1.61 -7.46 2.85
CA ALA A 132 0.94 -6.67 3.89
C ALA A 132 -0.12 -5.70 3.33
N LEU A 133 0.10 -5.13 2.13
CA LEU A 133 -0.88 -4.28 1.47
C LEU A 133 -2.08 -5.08 0.93
N GLU A 134 -1.85 -6.31 0.47
CA GLU A 134 -2.94 -7.23 0.09
C GLU A 134 -3.79 -7.60 1.31
N ASP A 135 -3.16 -7.89 2.45
CA ASP A 135 -3.86 -8.16 3.71
C ASP A 135 -4.68 -6.95 4.18
N LEU A 136 -4.14 -5.73 4.05
CA LEU A 136 -4.88 -4.50 4.35
C LEU A 136 -6.07 -4.31 3.41
N HIS A 137 -5.88 -4.53 2.12
CA HIS A 137 -6.95 -4.45 1.12
C HIS A 137 -8.07 -5.43 1.47
N SER A 138 -7.72 -6.69 1.74
CA SER A 138 -8.67 -7.73 2.14
C SER A 138 -9.44 -7.33 3.41
N ALA A 139 -8.72 -6.92 4.46
CA ALA A 139 -9.33 -6.49 5.73
C ALA A 139 -10.30 -5.31 5.55
N MET A 140 -10.00 -4.37 4.65
CA MET A 140 -10.88 -3.23 4.34
C MET A 140 -12.11 -3.62 3.52
N LEU A 141 -11.99 -4.62 2.63
CA LEU A 141 -13.09 -5.16 1.82
C LEU A 141 -14.06 -6.03 2.61
N THR A 142 -13.60 -6.71 3.67
CA THR A 142 -14.42 -7.67 4.44
C THR A 142 -15.02 -7.11 5.71
N GLN A 143 -14.82 -5.83 6.04
CA GLN A 143 -15.31 -5.21 7.28
C GLN A 143 -16.82 -5.37 7.51
N ALA A 144 -17.62 -5.44 6.45
CA ALA A 144 -19.07 -5.59 6.52
C ALA A 144 -19.54 -7.05 6.75
N ASN A 145 -18.63 -8.02 6.66
CA ASN A 145 -18.86 -9.46 6.89
C ASN A 145 -17.78 -10.01 7.85
N PRO A 146 -17.88 -9.72 9.16
CA PRO A 146 -16.98 -10.31 10.17
C PRO A 146 -17.19 -11.81 10.35
#